data_AF-A0A2E1V108-F1
#
_entry.id   AF-A0A2E1V108-F1
#
_cell.length_a   1.000
_cell.length_b   1.000
_cell.length_c   1.000
_cell.angle_alpha   90.00
_cell.angle_beta   90.00
_cell.angle_gamma   90.00
#
_symmetry.space_group_name_H-M   'P 1'
#
loop_
_entity.id
_entity.type
_entity.pdbx_description
1 polymer ?
#
loop_
_entity_poly.entity_id
_entity_poly.type
_entity_poly.pdbx_seq_one_letter_code
_entity_poly.pdbx_strand_id
1 'polypeptide(L)'
;MFDPRRHAVRPDLADSRLADLLPEDHPVVDGAVEQVIAPVVPIFAQPSARVERASEALLGERVMVFEDREGFSWCQLQSDGYVGYIPTAALSPELSEPTHRVQALRTFVYADPDFKSPVSAALFMGSEVNVSATDPDGFSQIADGEWVFSAHLTGVSTRAANPVVVAETFLHTPYLWGGRSSLGLDCSALTQLAFAACGLELPRDSDLQEAEDVAWLEDRPGTDWADAQRGDLLFWPGHVALLTEPGGLIHASEHAMAVVREPLAEAVARIEASGVGQPSLLRRPRSGEGA
;
A
#
# COMPACT_ATOMS: atom_id res chain seq x y z
N MET A 1 -23.68 6.03 -2.03
CA MET A 1 -22.90 7.15 -2.60
C MET A 1 -21.54 6.58 -2.94
N PHE A 2 -21.02 6.85 -4.14
CA PHE A 2 -19.69 6.37 -4.52
C PHE A 2 -18.61 7.07 -3.72
N ASP A 3 -17.67 6.31 -3.16
CA ASP A 3 -16.42 6.87 -2.68
C ASP A 3 -15.49 7.08 -3.89
N PRO A 4 -15.04 8.31 -4.18
CA PRO A 4 -14.24 8.62 -5.37
C PRO A 4 -12.83 7.99 -5.34
N ARG A 5 -12.39 7.48 -4.18
CA ARG A 5 -11.13 6.74 -4.04
C ARG A 5 -11.28 5.27 -4.37
N ARG A 6 -12.51 4.75 -4.42
CA ARG A 6 -12.83 3.33 -4.67
C ARG A 6 -13.54 3.10 -5.98
N HIS A 7 -14.28 4.11 -6.45
CA HIS A 7 -15.10 4.04 -7.64
C HIS A 7 -14.63 5.12 -8.60
N ALA A 8 -14.20 4.71 -9.79
CA ALA A 8 -13.77 5.61 -10.84
C ALA A 8 -14.98 6.32 -11.47
N VAL A 9 -15.51 7.30 -10.75
CA VAL A 9 -16.66 8.13 -11.12
C VAL A 9 -16.33 9.58 -10.83
N ARG A 10 -16.30 10.42 -11.87
CA ARG A 10 -16.26 11.88 -11.81
C ARG A 10 -17.56 12.44 -12.39
N PRO A 11 -17.88 13.74 -12.19
CA PRO A 11 -19.09 14.33 -12.76
C PRO A 11 -19.19 14.23 -14.30
N ASP A 12 -18.05 14.14 -14.99
CA ASP A 12 -17.93 14.20 -16.44
C ASP A 12 -17.47 12.89 -17.10
N LEU A 13 -17.05 11.88 -16.33
CA LEU A 13 -16.55 10.61 -16.83
C LEU A 13 -16.59 9.53 -15.76
N ALA A 14 -17.00 8.32 -16.12
CA ALA A 14 -16.89 7.15 -15.26
C ALA A 14 -16.36 5.92 -16.01
N ASP A 15 -15.91 4.95 -15.23
CA ASP A 15 -15.62 3.61 -15.71
C ASP A 15 -16.90 2.91 -16.21
N SER A 16 -16.86 2.33 -17.41
CA SER A 16 -17.96 1.60 -18.02
C SER A 16 -18.47 0.42 -17.18
N ARG A 17 -17.63 -0.16 -16.32
CA ARG A 17 -18.03 -1.23 -15.38
C ARG A 17 -19.07 -0.76 -14.35
N LEU A 18 -19.22 0.56 -14.18
CA LEU A 18 -20.17 1.17 -13.25
C LEU A 18 -21.42 1.73 -13.96
N ALA A 19 -21.54 1.58 -15.28
CA ALA A 19 -22.62 2.17 -16.08
C ALA A 19 -24.03 1.86 -15.55
N ASP A 20 -24.28 0.61 -15.14
CA ASP A 20 -25.59 0.16 -14.62
C ASP A 20 -26.01 0.85 -13.31
N LEU A 21 -25.07 1.52 -12.63
CA LEU A 21 -25.29 2.21 -11.36
C LEU A 21 -25.37 3.75 -11.53
N LEU A 22 -25.25 4.25 -12.76
CA LEU A 22 -25.16 5.67 -13.10
C LEU A 22 -26.41 6.14 -13.87
N PRO A 23 -26.65 7.47 -13.94
CA PRO A 23 -27.66 8.00 -14.87
C PRO A 23 -27.41 7.55 -16.31
N GLU A 24 -28.47 7.30 -17.07
CA GLU A 24 -28.41 6.75 -18.44
C GLU A 24 -27.56 7.61 -19.41
N ASP A 25 -27.46 8.91 -19.16
CA ASP A 25 -26.71 9.88 -19.95
C ASP A 25 -25.30 10.17 -19.40
N HIS A 26 -24.88 9.48 -18.33
CA HIS A 26 -23.56 9.70 -17.75
C HIS A 26 -22.46 9.15 -18.68
N PRO A 27 -21.45 9.96 -19.08
CA PRO A 27 -20.38 9.49 -19.94
C PRO A 27 -19.55 8.39 -19.29
N VAL A 28 -19.32 7.31 -20.04
CA VAL A 28 -18.49 6.19 -19.60
C VAL A 28 -17.37 5.88 -20.59
N VAL A 29 -16.29 5.28 -20.08
CA VAL A 29 -15.13 4.84 -20.86
C VAL A 29 -14.66 3.47 -20.42
N ASP A 30 -14.22 2.65 -21.38
CA ASP A 30 -13.50 1.41 -21.09
C ASP A 30 -12.05 1.75 -20.74
N GLY A 31 -11.61 1.33 -19.55
CA GLY A 31 -10.23 1.54 -19.14
C GLY A 31 -9.22 0.69 -19.90
N ALA A 32 -7.99 1.20 -20.06
CA ALA A 32 -6.85 0.48 -20.60
C ALA A 32 -5.92 0.03 -19.46
N VAL A 33 -5.43 -1.21 -19.50
CA VAL A 33 -4.46 -1.68 -18.51
C VAL A 33 -3.07 -1.17 -18.87
N GLU A 34 -2.43 -0.49 -17.92
CA GLU A 34 -1.03 -0.09 -17.99
C GLU A 34 -0.28 -0.54 -16.73
N GLN A 35 1.05 -0.53 -16.80
CA GLN A 35 1.93 -0.95 -15.71
C GLN A 35 2.81 0.21 -15.26
N VAL A 36 3.03 0.31 -13.95
CA VAL A 36 3.92 1.28 -13.33
C VAL A 36 5.38 0.88 -13.61
N ILE A 37 6.13 1.76 -14.27
CA ILE A 37 7.52 1.53 -14.68
C ILE A 37 8.56 2.28 -13.85
N ALA A 38 8.12 3.11 -12.90
CA ALA A 38 9.00 3.82 -11.98
C ALA A 38 8.97 3.18 -10.57
N PRO A 39 10.07 3.21 -9.80
CA PRO A 39 10.17 2.50 -8.52
C PRO A 39 9.05 2.78 -7.51
N VAL A 40 8.71 4.06 -7.37
CA VAL A 40 7.61 4.57 -6.54
C VAL A 40 7.07 5.82 -7.19
N VAL A 41 5.75 5.93 -7.29
CA VAL A 41 5.07 7.00 -8.02
C VAL A 41 3.94 7.56 -7.17
N PRO A 42 3.89 8.88 -6.91
CA PRO A 42 2.80 9.47 -6.18
C PRO A 42 1.49 9.39 -6.96
N ILE A 43 0.41 9.05 -6.24
CA ILE A 43 -0.98 9.17 -6.70
C ILE A 43 -1.54 10.45 -6.08
N PHE A 44 -2.11 11.31 -6.91
CA PHE A 44 -2.69 12.59 -6.50
C PHE A 44 -4.23 12.55 -6.57
N ALA A 45 -4.88 13.38 -5.75
CA ALA A 45 -6.34 13.55 -5.81
C ALA A 45 -6.81 14.39 -7.02
N GLN A 46 -5.90 15.14 -7.64
CA GLN A 46 -6.13 16.00 -8.81
C GLN A 46 -4.93 15.89 -9.76
N PRO A 47 -5.05 16.21 -11.07
CA PRO A 47 -3.97 16.10 -12.05
C PRO A 47 -2.93 17.21 -11.87
N SER A 48 -2.25 17.23 -10.72
CA SER A 48 -1.29 18.26 -10.36
C SER A 48 -0.32 17.77 -9.30
N ALA A 49 0.97 17.91 -9.55
CA ALA A 49 2.02 17.61 -8.56
C ALA A 49 2.11 18.66 -7.43
N ARG A 50 1.22 19.66 -7.40
CA ARG A 50 1.15 20.70 -6.36
C ARG A 50 0.03 20.48 -5.37
N VAL A 51 -0.80 19.46 -5.56
CA VAL A 51 -1.83 19.08 -4.60
C VAL A 51 -1.31 18.04 -3.62
N GLU A 52 -2.11 17.76 -2.60
CA GLU A 52 -1.86 16.69 -1.65
C GLU A 52 -1.67 15.34 -2.37
N ARG A 53 -0.67 14.58 -1.92
CA ARG A 53 -0.48 13.19 -2.31
C ARG A 53 -1.49 12.33 -1.54
N ALA A 54 -2.26 11.54 -2.27
CA ALA A 54 -3.26 10.65 -1.70
C ALA A 54 -2.67 9.25 -1.41
N SER A 55 -1.80 8.74 -2.30
CA SER A 55 -1.17 7.42 -2.14
C SER A 55 0.13 7.33 -2.97
N GLU A 56 0.73 6.15 -3.06
CA GLU A 56 1.81 5.81 -3.98
C GLU A 56 1.51 4.47 -4.68
N ALA A 57 1.93 4.36 -5.94
CA ALA A 57 2.03 3.10 -6.68
C ALA A 57 3.51 2.67 -6.77
N LEU A 58 3.75 1.37 -6.81
CA LEU A 58 5.07 0.75 -6.86
C LEU A 58 5.34 0.15 -8.25
N LEU A 59 6.61 0.06 -8.60
CA LEU A 59 7.04 -0.60 -9.84
C LEU A 59 6.41 -1.98 -10.00
N GLY A 60 5.90 -2.26 -11.21
CA GLY A 60 5.28 -3.52 -11.59
C GLY A 60 3.77 -3.58 -11.32
N GLU A 61 3.23 -2.71 -10.47
CA GLU A 61 1.78 -2.68 -10.24
C GLU A 61 1.02 -2.26 -11.51
N ARG A 62 -0.17 -2.82 -11.65
CA ARG A 62 -1.06 -2.52 -12.78
C ARG A 62 -2.11 -1.49 -12.40
N VAL A 63 -2.43 -0.63 -13.36
CA VAL A 63 -3.48 0.37 -13.25
C VAL A 63 -4.45 0.24 -14.42
N MET A 64 -5.70 0.58 -14.18
CA MET A 64 -6.73 0.80 -15.20
C MET A 64 -6.77 2.29 -15.50
N VAL A 65 -6.27 2.73 -16.66
CA VAL A 65 -6.27 4.13 -17.11
C VAL A 65 -7.56 4.45 -17.84
N PHE A 66 -8.24 5.53 -17.44
CA PHE A 66 -9.52 5.96 -18.03
C PHE A 66 -9.38 7.23 -18.87
N GLU A 67 -8.45 8.12 -18.52
CA GLU A 67 -8.20 9.37 -19.23
C GLU A 67 -6.77 9.83 -19.01
N ASP A 68 -6.12 10.31 -20.08
CA ASP A 68 -4.90 11.10 -19.99
C ASP A 68 -5.19 12.58 -20.19
N ARG A 69 -4.72 13.40 -19.24
CA ARG A 69 -4.89 14.84 -19.29
C ARG A 69 -3.70 15.56 -18.67
N GLU A 70 -3.11 16.48 -19.44
CA GLU A 70 -2.06 17.39 -18.97
C GLU A 70 -0.85 16.66 -18.33
N GLY A 71 -0.52 15.47 -18.83
CA GLY A 71 0.59 14.65 -18.33
C GLY A 71 0.26 13.79 -17.11
N PHE A 72 -1.02 13.72 -16.74
CA PHE A 72 -1.53 12.82 -15.70
C PHE A 72 -2.58 11.87 -16.27
N SER A 73 -2.51 10.63 -15.85
CA SER A 73 -3.49 9.59 -16.13
C SER A 73 -4.43 9.47 -14.94
N TRP A 74 -5.73 9.67 -15.15
CA TRP A 74 -6.76 9.31 -14.18
C TRP A 74 -6.99 7.81 -14.25
N CYS A 75 -6.68 7.11 -13.16
CA CYS A 75 -6.61 5.65 -13.18
C CYS A 75 -7.03 5.02 -11.85
N GLN A 76 -7.28 3.71 -11.88
CA GLN A 76 -7.53 2.89 -10.71
C GLN A 76 -6.44 1.82 -10.56
N LEU A 77 -5.78 1.77 -9.40
CA LEU A 77 -4.79 0.74 -9.09
C LEU A 77 -5.45 -0.63 -8.92
N GLN A 78 -4.90 -1.69 -9.51
CA GLN A 78 -5.50 -3.02 -9.44
C GLN A 78 -5.26 -3.73 -8.11
N SER A 79 -4.19 -3.36 -7.39
CA SER A 79 -3.78 -4.04 -6.15
C SER A 79 -4.66 -3.71 -4.95
N ASP A 80 -5.10 -2.47 -4.82
CA ASP A 80 -5.96 -2.03 -3.73
C ASP A 80 -7.24 -1.34 -4.20
N GLY A 81 -7.42 -1.13 -5.51
CA GLY A 81 -8.57 -0.45 -6.11
C GLY A 81 -8.57 1.08 -5.96
N TYR A 82 -7.45 1.69 -5.55
CA TYR A 82 -7.37 3.13 -5.31
C TYR A 82 -7.46 3.94 -6.60
N VAL A 83 -8.33 4.95 -6.63
CA VAL A 83 -8.53 5.84 -7.77
C VAL A 83 -7.81 7.17 -7.54
N GLY A 84 -7.10 7.64 -8.55
CA GLY A 84 -6.42 8.93 -8.50
C GLY A 84 -5.71 9.28 -9.80
N TYR A 85 -4.78 10.22 -9.71
CA TYR A 85 -4.01 10.72 -10.85
C TYR A 85 -2.53 10.35 -10.70
N ILE A 86 -1.98 9.68 -11.70
CA ILE A 86 -0.57 9.28 -11.78
C ILE A 86 0.10 10.05 -12.94
N PRO A 87 1.36 10.50 -12.83
CA PRO A 87 2.08 11.03 -13.98
C PRO A 87 2.12 10.01 -15.13
N THR A 88 1.60 10.35 -16.30
CA THR A 88 1.48 9.42 -17.45
C THR A 88 2.84 8.84 -17.85
N ALA A 89 3.92 9.62 -17.71
CA ALA A 89 5.29 9.18 -18.01
C ALA A 89 5.81 8.04 -17.10
N ALA A 90 5.10 7.72 -16.01
CA ALA A 90 5.44 6.63 -15.11
C ALA A 90 4.68 5.33 -15.43
N LEU A 91 3.85 5.33 -16.48
CA LEU A 91 3.05 4.20 -16.92
C LEU A 91 3.52 3.71 -18.31
N SER A 92 3.29 2.43 -18.57
CA SER A 92 3.54 1.80 -19.86
C SER A 92 2.43 0.82 -20.22
N PRO A 93 1.95 0.80 -21.48
CA PRO A 93 1.05 -0.24 -21.97
C PRO A 93 1.76 -1.58 -22.22
N GLU A 94 3.10 -1.62 -22.19
CA GLU A 94 3.88 -2.85 -22.31
C GLU A 94 3.89 -3.59 -20.97
N LEU A 95 3.03 -4.60 -20.86
CA LEU A 95 2.86 -5.36 -19.63
C LEU A 95 3.91 -6.47 -19.51
N SER A 96 4.52 -6.55 -18.33
CA SER A 96 5.33 -7.69 -17.89
C SER A 96 4.57 -8.49 -16.83
N GLU A 97 4.54 -9.82 -16.99
CA GLU A 97 3.94 -10.71 -15.99
C GLU A 97 4.92 -10.93 -14.83
N PRO A 98 4.58 -10.50 -13.60
CA PRO A 98 5.50 -10.63 -12.48
C PRO A 98 5.61 -12.09 -12.02
N THR A 99 6.84 -12.49 -11.74
CA THR A 99 7.15 -13.82 -11.18
C THR A 99 7.52 -13.72 -9.71
N HIS A 100 8.07 -12.56 -9.32
CA HIS A 100 8.52 -12.27 -7.97
C HIS A 100 8.04 -10.89 -7.54
N ARG A 101 8.05 -10.67 -6.22
CA ARG A 101 7.97 -9.35 -5.61
C ARG A 101 9.14 -9.13 -4.67
N VAL A 102 9.47 -7.86 -4.43
CA VAL A 102 10.45 -7.48 -3.41
C VAL A 102 9.85 -7.73 -2.02
N GLN A 103 10.52 -8.57 -1.21
CA GLN A 103 10.16 -8.85 0.19
C GLN A 103 11.01 -8.06 1.19
N ALA A 104 12.21 -7.62 0.81
CA ALA A 104 12.99 -6.71 1.65
C ALA A 104 12.31 -5.34 1.67
N LEU A 105 12.55 -4.52 2.71
CA LEU A 105 12.08 -3.12 2.73
C LEU A 105 12.48 -2.37 1.45
N ARG A 106 13.72 -2.62 1.03
CA ARG A 106 14.32 -2.05 -0.17
C ARG A 106 15.38 -2.99 -0.74
N THR A 107 15.48 -3.03 -2.06
CA THR A 107 16.62 -3.57 -2.80
C THR A 107 17.17 -2.52 -3.77
N PHE A 108 18.33 -2.78 -4.35
CA PHE A 108 19.00 -1.91 -5.32
C PHE A 108 19.09 -2.62 -6.67
N VAL A 109 18.94 -1.84 -7.74
CA VAL A 109 19.09 -2.32 -9.12
C VAL A 109 20.52 -2.05 -9.57
N TYR A 110 21.25 -3.13 -9.80
CA TYR A 110 22.66 -3.17 -10.19
C TYR A 110 22.79 -3.36 -11.70
N ALA A 111 23.79 -2.74 -12.31
CA ALA A 111 24.06 -2.86 -13.74
C ALA A 111 24.56 -4.26 -14.16
N ASP A 112 25.20 -4.96 -13.22
CA ASP A 112 25.77 -6.31 -13.38
C ASP A 112 25.47 -7.14 -12.12
N PRO A 113 25.56 -8.48 -12.16
CA PRO A 113 25.46 -9.33 -10.96
C PRO A 113 26.72 -9.25 -10.08
N ASP A 114 27.15 -8.02 -9.77
CA ASP A 114 28.24 -7.68 -8.87
C ASP A 114 27.77 -6.58 -7.92
N PHE A 115 27.91 -6.81 -6.62
CA PHE A 115 27.53 -5.84 -5.58
C PHE A 115 28.35 -4.55 -5.58
N LYS A 116 29.45 -4.50 -6.36
CA LYS A 116 30.27 -3.32 -6.60
C LYS A 116 29.89 -2.57 -7.87
N SER A 117 29.00 -3.13 -8.71
CA SER A 117 28.57 -2.49 -9.94
C SER A 117 27.73 -1.23 -9.65
N PRO A 118 27.61 -0.30 -10.61
CA PRO A 118 26.77 0.87 -10.46
C PRO A 118 25.33 0.50 -10.14
N VAL A 119 24.71 1.28 -9.25
CA VAL A 119 23.29 1.17 -8.89
C VAL A 119 22.50 2.25 -9.62
N SER A 120 21.47 1.87 -10.37
CA SER A 120 20.60 2.78 -11.14
C SER A 120 19.37 3.23 -10.36
N ALA A 121 18.82 2.36 -9.52
CA ALA A 121 17.58 2.60 -8.79
C ALA A 121 17.51 1.81 -7.47
N ALA A 122 16.48 2.10 -6.68
CA ALA A 122 16.08 1.28 -5.56
C ALA A 122 14.61 0.87 -5.74
N LEU A 123 14.29 -0.40 -5.47
CA LEU A 123 12.92 -0.92 -5.47
C LEU A 123 12.49 -1.20 -4.03
N PHE A 124 11.18 -1.17 -3.76
CA PHE A 124 10.63 -1.20 -2.40
C PHE A 124 9.81 -2.46 -2.17
N MET A 125 9.60 -2.83 -0.90
CA MET A 125 8.73 -3.95 -0.55
C MET A 125 7.39 -3.84 -1.28
N GLY A 126 7.00 -4.91 -1.98
CA GLY A 126 5.79 -4.94 -2.79
C GLY A 126 5.99 -4.62 -4.28
N SER A 127 7.12 -4.04 -4.70
CA SER A 127 7.44 -3.90 -6.13
C SER A 127 7.46 -5.27 -6.80
N GLU A 128 6.81 -5.38 -7.96
CA GLU A 128 6.65 -6.62 -8.71
C GLU A 128 7.61 -6.67 -9.91
N VAL A 129 8.27 -7.81 -10.11
CA VAL A 129 9.29 -7.98 -11.15
C VAL A 129 9.17 -9.33 -11.86
N ASN A 130 9.59 -9.36 -13.13
CA ASN A 130 9.80 -10.59 -13.89
C ASN A 130 11.27 -11.00 -13.75
N VAL A 131 11.54 -12.20 -13.23
CA VAL A 131 12.90 -12.73 -13.12
C VAL A 131 13.15 -13.67 -14.29
N SER A 132 14.07 -13.29 -15.17
CA SER A 132 14.41 -14.05 -16.37
C SER A 132 15.57 -15.02 -16.17
N ALA A 133 16.48 -14.72 -15.24
CA ALA A 133 17.65 -15.52 -14.92
C ALA A 133 18.11 -15.30 -13.48
N THR A 134 18.84 -16.28 -12.94
CA THR A 134 19.56 -16.14 -11.67
C THR A 134 21.04 -16.42 -11.91
N ASP A 135 21.87 -15.51 -11.44
CA ASP A 135 23.33 -15.61 -11.46
C ASP A 135 23.86 -16.43 -10.27
N PRO A 136 24.95 -17.21 -10.42
CA PRO A 136 25.53 -18.00 -9.33
C PRO A 136 25.91 -17.22 -8.07
N ASP A 137 26.20 -15.92 -8.18
CA ASP A 137 26.56 -15.04 -7.05
C ASP A 137 25.32 -14.50 -6.30
N GLY A 138 24.12 -14.98 -6.63
CA GLY A 138 22.90 -14.72 -5.88
C GLY A 138 22.15 -13.46 -6.33
N PHE A 139 22.30 -13.08 -7.60
CA PHE A 139 21.52 -12.03 -8.24
C PHE A 139 20.44 -12.61 -9.16
N SER A 140 19.33 -11.90 -9.29
CA SER A 140 18.24 -12.18 -10.22
C SER A 140 18.16 -11.07 -11.24
N GLN A 141 18.13 -11.42 -12.52
CA GLN A 141 17.96 -10.47 -13.60
C GLN A 141 16.49 -10.09 -13.71
N ILE A 142 16.19 -8.79 -13.67
CA ILE A 142 14.82 -8.25 -13.75
C ILE A 142 14.51 -7.54 -15.08
N ALA A 143 15.56 -7.10 -15.78
CA ALA A 143 15.53 -6.59 -17.15
C ALA A 143 16.95 -6.67 -17.76
N ASP A 144 17.10 -6.27 -19.02
CA ASP A 144 18.42 -6.24 -19.66
C ASP A 144 19.34 -5.26 -18.93
N GLY A 145 20.50 -5.76 -18.45
CA GLY A 145 21.42 -4.97 -17.63
C GLY A 145 20.89 -4.54 -16.26
N GLU A 146 19.84 -5.18 -15.73
CA GLU A 146 19.27 -4.84 -14.42
C GLU A 146 19.18 -6.07 -13.51
N TRP A 147 19.87 -6.00 -12.38
CA TRP A 147 20.04 -7.11 -11.44
C TRP A 147 19.67 -6.69 -10.02
N VAL A 148 19.05 -7.58 -9.26
CA VAL A 148 18.76 -7.39 -7.83
C VAL A 148 19.21 -8.61 -7.04
N PHE A 149 19.51 -8.47 -5.76
CA PHE A 149 19.82 -9.64 -4.92
C PHE A 149 18.62 -10.57 -4.81
N SER A 150 18.80 -11.85 -5.14
CA SER A 150 17.75 -12.87 -5.12
C SER A 150 17.13 -13.04 -3.73
N ALA A 151 17.94 -12.88 -2.66
CA ALA A 151 17.45 -12.97 -1.28
C ALA A 151 16.44 -11.86 -0.91
N HIS A 152 16.41 -10.75 -1.65
CA HIS A 152 15.45 -9.67 -1.45
C HIS A 152 14.12 -9.91 -2.16
N LEU A 153 14.02 -10.97 -2.96
CA LEU A 153 12.83 -11.35 -3.71
C LEU A 153 12.12 -12.53 -3.06
N THR A 154 10.82 -12.64 -3.36
CA THR A 154 9.99 -13.80 -3.05
C THR A 154 9.02 -14.04 -4.20
N GLY A 155 8.54 -15.28 -4.39
CA GLY A 155 7.57 -15.56 -5.44
C GLY A 155 6.27 -14.79 -5.23
N VAL A 156 5.61 -14.35 -6.30
CA VAL A 156 4.33 -13.59 -6.20
C VAL A 156 3.24 -14.35 -5.43
N SER A 157 3.29 -15.69 -5.39
CA SER A 157 2.37 -16.54 -4.64
C SER A 157 2.81 -16.84 -3.20
N THR A 158 4.05 -16.55 -2.82
CA THR A 158 4.53 -16.76 -1.44
C THR A 158 3.86 -15.74 -0.51
N ARG A 159 3.58 -16.12 0.73
CA ARG A 159 2.94 -15.25 1.75
C ARG A 159 3.78 -15.22 3.01
N ALA A 160 3.94 -14.04 3.60
CA ALA A 160 4.47 -13.91 4.95
C ALA A 160 3.48 -14.53 5.95
N ALA A 161 3.99 -15.06 7.05
CA ALA A 161 3.14 -15.75 8.03
C ALA A 161 2.38 -14.79 8.93
N ASN A 162 3.00 -13.66 9.31
CA ASN A 162 2.47 -12.78 10.34
C ASN A 162 2.65 -11.30 9.95
N PRO A 163 1.55 -10.52 9.84
CA PRO A 163 1.60 -9.13 9.41
C PRO A 163 2.33 -8.25 10.42
N VAL A 164 2.28 -8.58 11.72
CA VAL A 164 2.99 -7.81 12.74
C VAL A 164 4.50 -7.92 12.57
N VAL A 165 5.01 -9.10 12.21
CA VAL A 165 6.45 -9.28 11.91
C VAL A 165 6.85 -8.45 10.68
N VAL A 166 5.98 -8.38 9.66
CA VAL A 166 6.22 -7.51 8.49
C VAL A 166 6.23 -6.04 8.90
N ALA A 167 5.24 -5.58 9.67
CA ALA A 167 5.17 -4.21 10.17
C ALA A 167 6.41 -3.83 11.00
N GLU A 168 6.90 -4.75 11.84
CA GLU A 168 8.12 -4.55 12.65
C GLU A 168 9.37 -4.31 11.78
N THR A 169 9.41 -4.80 10.53
CA THR A 169 10.52 -4.47 9.62
C THR A 169 10.56 -2.99 9.27
N PHE A 170 9.43 -2.27 9.31
CA PHE A 170 9.35 -0.85 8.99
C PHE A 170 9.73 0.07 10.16
N LEU A 171 10.09 -0.45 11.34
CA LEU A 171 10.49 0.38 12.49
C LEU A 171 11.51 1.45 12.08
N HIS A 172 11.26 2.69 12.54
CA HIS A 172 12.04 3.89 12.23
C HIS A 172 11.92 4.43 10.80
N THR A 173 11.11 3.82 9.92
CA THR A 173 10.75 4.43 8.62
C THR A 173 10.08 5.78 8.88
N PRO A 174 10.49 6.87 8.22
CA PRO A 174 9.87 8.18 8.41
C PRO A 174 8.38 8.18 8.11
N TYR A 175 7.61 8.97 8.87
CA TYR A 175 6.22 9.23 8.53
C TYR A 175 6.15 10.09 7.27
N LEU A 176 5.30 9.71 6.32
CA LEU A 176 5.09 10.44 5.09
C LEU A 176 3.62 10.35 4.70
N TRP A 177 2.89 11.47 4.77
CA TRP A 177 1.48 11.53 4.38
C TRP A 177 1.27 11.06 2.93
N GLY A 178 0.40 10.09 2.70
CA GLY A 178 0.18 9.46 1.40
C GLY A 178 1.30 8.53 0.94
N GLY A 179 2.37 8.35 1.75
CA GLY A 179 3.49 7.48 1.43
C GLY A 179 3.13 6.00 1.59
N ARG A 180 3.69 5.13 0.74
CA ARG A 180 3.40 3.69 0.69
C ARG A 180 4.64 2.84 0.45
N SER A 181 5.79 3.30 0.96
CA SER A 181 7.08 2.62 0.77
C SER A 181 8.03 2.81 1.96
N SER A 182 9.16 2.11 1.96
CA SER A 182 10.18 2.28 3.00
C SER A 182 10.96 3.60 2.88
N LEU A 183 10.68 4.47 1.90
CA LEU A 183 11.17 5.86 1.91
C LEU A 183 10.40 6.72 2.92
N GLY A 184 9.14 6.36 3.14
CA GLY A 184 8.24 6.97 4.10
C GLY A 184 6.83 6.46 3.86
N LEU A 185 6.08 6.26 4.94
CA LEU A 185 4.72 5.76 4.89
C LEU A 185 3.84 6.39 5.97
N ASP A 186 2.53 6.38 5.74
CA ASP A 186 1.54 6.80 6.73
C ASP A 186 0.93 5.62 7.50
N CYS A 187 -0.02 5.90 8.40
CA CYS A 187 -0.55 4.92 9.33
C CYS A 187 -1.24 3.75 8.63
N SER A 188 -2.08 4.02 7.62
CA SER A 188 -2.81 3.00 6.90
C SER A 188 -1.98 2.28 5.85
N ALA A 189 -0.94 2.91 5.31
CA ALA A 189 0.03 2.21 4.46
C ALA A 189 0.83 1.15 5.23
N LEU A 190 1.16 1.39 6.50
CA LEU A 190 1.86 0.39 7.33
C LEU A 190 1.05 -0.91 7.44
N THR A 191 -0.23 -0.78 7.81
CA THR A 191 -1.13 -1.93 7.95
C THR A 191 -1.38 -2.56 6.59
N GLN A 192 -1.64 -1.76 5.56
CA GLN A 192 -1.88 -2.25 4.20
C GLN A 192 -0.71 -3.10 3.68
N LEU A 193 0.53 -2.60 3.75
CA LEU A 193 1.71 -3.33 3.27
C LEU A 193 1.96 -4.61 4.10
N ALA A 194 1.77 -4.53 5.41
CA ALA A 194 1.94 -5.67 6.31
C ALA A 194 0.97 -6.82 6.01
N PHE A 195 -0.32 -6.50 5.85
CA PHE A 195 -1.34 -7.49 5.52
C PHE A 195 -1.24 -7.97 4.06
N ALA A 196 -0.92 -7.09 3.10
CA ALA A 196 -0.71 -7.46 1.71
C ALA A 196 0.44 -8.47 1.54
N ALA A 197 1.52 -8.34 2.33
CA ALA A 197 2.60 -9.32 2.34
C ALA A 197 2.15 -10.73 2.80
N CYS A 198 1.09 -10.80 3.61
CA CYS A 198 0.40 -12.01 4.05
C CYS A 198 -0.73 -12.45 3.10
N GLY A 199 -1.02 -11.68 2.04
CA GLY A 199 -2.09 -11.97 1.07
C GLY A 199 -3.48 -11.58 1.57
N LEU A 200 -3.52 -10.67 2.54
CA LEU A 200 -4.74 -10.13 3.13
C LEU A 200 -4.86 -8.68 2.68
N GLU A 201 -5.80 -8.40 1.79
CA GLU A 201 -5.95 -7.06 1.20
C GLU A 201 -6.71 -6.13 2.14
N LEU A 202 -6.22 -4.91 2.26
CA LEU A 202 -6.85 -3.79 2.96
C LEU A 202 -7.02 -2.60 2.01
N PRO A 203 -8.10 -1.82 2.15
CA PRO A 203 -8.17 -0.50 1.54
C PRO A 203 -6.99 0.38 1.96
N ARG A 204 -6.68 1.39 1.14
CA ARG A 204 -5.53 2.26 1.36
C ARG A 204 -5.64 3.19 2.56
N ASP A 205 -6.83 3.74 2.81
CA ASP A 205 -7.04 4.79 3.81
C ASP A 205 -7.61 4.22 5.10
N SER A 206 -7.24 4.82 6.25
CA SER A 206 -7.64 4.34 7.57
C SER A 206 -9.15 4.32 7.77
N ASP A 207 -9.87 5.31 7.26
CA ASP A 207 -11.34 5.37 7.32
C ASP A 207 -12.01 4.27 6.48
N LEU A 208 -11.43 3.91 5.34
CA LEU A 208 -11.88 2.80 4.51
C LEU A 208 -11.52 1.44 5.14
N GLN A 209 -10.34 1.33 5.76
CA GLN A 209 -9.98 0.14 6.56
C GLN A 209 -10.90 -0.02 7.79
N GLU A 210 -11.41 1.07 8.35
CA GLU A 210 -12.39 1.05 9.45
C GLU A 210 -13.79 0.65 8.94
N ALA A 211 -14.23 1.22 7.81
CA ALA A 211 -15.63 1.17 7.38
C ALA A 211 -15.97 0.08 6.33
N GLU A 212 -15.03 -0.35 5.48
CA GLU A 212 -15.32 -1.36 4.47
C GLU A 212 -15.45 -2.77 5.09
N ASP A 213 -16.42 -3.53 4.62
CA ASP A 213 -16.59 -4.94 5.00
C ASP A 213 -15.47 -5.76 4.34
N VAL A 214 -14.51 -6.19 5.16
CA VAL A 214 -13.37 -6.98 4.76
C VAL A 214 -13.61 -8.39 5.28
N ALA A 215 -13.80 -9.35 4.37
CA ALA A 215 -14.32 -10.68 4.70
C ALA A 215 -13.50 -11.45 5.75
N TRP A 216 -12.20 -11.16 5.85
CA TRP A 216 -11.28 -11.78 6.81
C TRP A 216 -11.15 -11.01 8.13
N LEU A 217 -11.86 -9.89 8.31
CA LEU A 217 -11.92 -9.12 9.55
C LEU A 217 -13.23 -9.34 10.31
N GLU A 218 -13.15 -9.24 11.64
CA GLU A 218 -14.27 -9.24 12.58
C GLU A 218 -14.24 -7.94 13.39
N ASP A 219 -15.36 -7.22 13.37
CA ASP A 219 -15.52 -5.96 14.10
C ASP A 219 -15.74 -6.22 15.60
N ARG A 220 -15.00 -5.49 16.43
CA ARG A 220 -15.11 -5.47 17.89
C ARG A 220 -15.28 -4.02 18.34
N PRO A 221 -16.51 -3.49 18.30
CA PRO A 221 -16.76 -2.10 18.66
C PRO A 221 -16.62 -1.89 20.16
N GLY A 222 -16.22 -0.69 20.56
CA GLY A 222 -16.14 -0.29 21.96
C GLY A 222 -14.82 0.39 22.29
N THR A 223 -14.50 0.42 23.59
CA THR A 223 -13.25 0.99 24.11
C THR A 223 -12.58 0.05 25.13
N ASP A 224 -13.09 -1.19 25.24
CA ASP A 224 -12.53 -2.22 26.12
C ASP A 224 -11.72 -3.21 25.28
N TRP A 225 -10.40 -3.14 25.47
CA TRP A 225 -9.41 -3.92 24.72
C TRP A 225 -8.73 -4.97 25.59
N ALA A 226 -9.36 -5.37 26.71
CA ALA A 226 -8.81 -6.37 27.61
C ALA A 226 -8.56 -7.73 26.93
N ASP A 227 -9.30 -8.03 25.87
CA ASP A 227 -9.16 -9.25 25.06
C ASP A 227 -8.37 -9.03 23.76
N ALA A 228 -7.72 -7.88 23.59
CA ALA A 228 -6.93 -7.55 22.41
C ALA A 228 -5.81 -8.57 22.16
N GLN A 229 -5.59 -8.87 20.89
CA GLN A 229 -4.64 -9.87 20.41
C GLN A 229 -3.62 -9.24 19.47
N ARG A 230 -2.46 -9.90 19.38
CA ARG A 230 -1.45 -9.58 18.36
C ARG A 230 -2.09 -9.69 16.98
N GLY A 231 -1.92 -8.67 16.15
CA GLY A 231 -2.49 -8.61 14.80
C GLY A 231 -3.85 -7.92 14.71
N ASP A 232 -4.48 -7.56 15.83
CA ASP A 232 -5.67 -6.72 15.80
C ASP A 232 -5.34 -5.32 15.28
N LEU A 233 -6.23 -4.77 14.44
CA LEU A 233 -6.20 -3.38 13.99
C LEU A 233 -7.00 -2.53 14.99
N LEU A 234 -6.44 -1.39 15.40
CA LEU A 234 -7.09 -0.45 16.31
C LEU A 234 -7.27 0.91 15.63
N PHE A 235 -8.49 1.42 15.63
CA PHE A 235 -8.89 2.61 14.87
C PHE A 235 -9.29 3.78 15.76
N TRP A 236 -8.82 4.96 15.36
CA TRP A 236 -9.28 6.27 15.79
C TRP A 236 -9.78 7.04 14.55
N PRO A 237 -10.55 8.13 14.72
CA PRO A 237 -10.85 9.02 13.62
C PRO A 237 -9.58 9.46 12.88
N GLY A 238 -9.40 8.97 11.65
CA GLY A 238 -8.27 9.27 10.78
C GLY A 238 -6.96 8.53 11.08
N HIS A 239 -6.92 7.57 12.02
CA HIS A 239 -5.67 6.88 12.39
C HIS A 239 -5.88 5.40 12.66
N VAL A 240 -4.88 4.58 12.31
CA VAL A 240 -4.89 3.13 12.54
C VAL A 240 -3.54 2.66 13.11
N ALA A 241 -3.59 1.68 14.00
CA ALA A 241 -2.43 1.00 14.55
C ALA A 241 -2.62 -0.53 14.51
N LEU A 242 -1.51 -1.26 14.57
CA LEU A 242 -1.49 -2.72 14.67
C LEU A 242 -1.05 -3.11 16.09
N LEU A 243 -1.82 -3.96 16.77
CA LEU A 243 -1.50 -4.43 18.11
C LEU A 243 -0.43 -5.53 18.05
N THR A 244 0.56 -5.46 18.96
CA THR A 244 1.78 -6.28 18.86
C THR A 244 1.92 -7.32 19.98
N GLU A 245 2.12 -6.90 21.21
CA GLU A 245 2.19 -7.74 22.41
C GLU A 245 1.12 -7.25 23.39
N PRO A 246 0.84 -7.96 24.50
CA PRO A 246 -0.11 -7.45 25.49
C PRO A 246 0.26 -6.03 25.94
N GLY A 247 -0.59 -5.06 25.59
CA GLY A 247 -0.41 -3.64 25.90
C GLY A 247 0.55 -2.86 24.99
N GLY A 248 0.97 -3.41 23.83
CA GLY A 248 1.83 -2.73 22.86
C GLY A 248 1.16 -2.53 21.50
N LEU A 249 1.54 -1.47 20.79
CA LEU A 249 1.15 -1.23 19.41
C LEU A 249 2.35 -0.82 18.55
N ILE A 250 2.22 -0.99 17.24
CA ILE A 250 3.07 -0.39 16.22
C ILE A 250 2.22 0.44 15.26
N HIS A 251 2.67 1.65 14.94
CA HIS A 251 2.04 2.51 13.95
C HIS A 251 3.04 3.42 13.25
N ALA A 252 2.66 4.04 12.14
CA ALA A 252 3.35 5.23 11.63
C ALA A 252 2.75 6.46 12.32
N SER A 253 3.56 7.16 13.11
CA SER A 253 3.09 8.21 14.02
C SER A 253 3.33 9.60 13.47
N GLU A 254 2.29 10.43 13.41
CA GLU A 254 2.45 11.88 13.18
C GLU A 254 3.12 12.58 14.36
N HIS A 255 3.03 12.01 15.57
CA HIS A 255 3.70 12.55 16.75
C HIS A 255 5.22 12.30 16.69
N ALA A 256 5.62 11.06 16.41
CA ALA A 256 7.04 10.70 16.33
C ALA A 256 7.67 11.00 14.95
N MET A 257 6.86 11.31 13.94
CA MET A 257 7.24 11.42 12.54
C MET A 257 7.99 10.19 12.00
N ALA A 258 7.63 9.00 12.51
CA ALA A 258 8.23 7.72 12.15
C ALA A 258 7.32 6.54 12.53
N VAL A 259 7.62 5.36 11.99
CA VAL A 259 7.10 4.09 12.48
C VAL A 259 7.72 3.80 13.84
N VAL A 260 6.88 3.66 14.86
CA VAL A 260 7.29 3.44 16.25
C VAL A 260 6.47 2.32 16.88
N ARG A 261 7.09 1.65 17.84
CA ARG A 261 6.41 0.77 18.79
C ARG A 261 6.39 1.45 20.15
N GLU A 262 5.23 1.46 20.78
CA GLU A 262 5.04 2.14 22.07
C GLU A 262 3.92 1.47 22.90
N PRO A 263 3.85 1.75 24.21
CA PRO A 263 2.77 1.24 25.04
C PRO A 263 1.41 1.78 24.59
N LEU A 264 0.44 0.88 24.43
CA LEU A 264 -0.93 1.20 24.01
C LEU A 264 -1.57 2.27 24.91
N ALA A 265 -1.42 2.15 26.23
CA ALA A 265 -1.99 3.10 27.18
C ALA A 265 -1.41 4.53 27.02
N GLU A 266 -0.12 4.63 26.71
CA GLU A 266 0.54 5.93 26.48
C GLU A 266 0.10 6.55 25.16
N ALA A 267 0.02 5.75 24.09
CA ALA A 267 -0.47 6.18 22.80
C ALA A 267 -1.92 6.67 22.87
N VAL A 268 -2.81 5.90 23.50
CA VAL A 268 -4.22 6.26 23.71
C VAL A 268 -4.34 7.57 24.48
N ALA A 269 -3.66 7.70 25.62
CA ALA A 269 -3.72 8.91 26.44
C ALA A 269 -3.21 10.14 25.67
N ARG A 270 -2.14 9.99 24.88
CA ARG A 270 -1.58 11.07 24.07
C ARG A 270 -2.50 11.49 22.92
N ILE A 271 -3.08 10.54 22.20
CA ILE A 271 -4.00 10.80 21.06
C ILE A 271 -5.31 11.41 21.57
N GLU A 272 -5.81 10.96 22.73
CA GLU A 272 -6.97 11.61 23.36
C GLU A 272 -6.64 13.07 23.72
N ALA A 273 -5.47 13.31 24.31
CA ALA A 273 -5.03 14.66 24.69
C ALA A 273 -4.80 15.60 23.50
N SER A 274 -4.61 15.08 22.27
CA SER A 274 -4.54 15.91 21.05
C SER A 274 -5.91 16.28 20.48
N GLY A 275 -7.00 15.75 21.05
CA GLY A 275 -8.38 16.06 20.65
C GLY A 275 -9.00 15.10 19.62
N VAL A 276 -8.27 14.05 19.21
CA VAL A 276 -8.80 13.01 18.31
C VAL A 276 -9.80 12.10 19.04
N GLY A 277 -9.55 11.86 20.33
CA GLY A 277 -10.40 11.03 21.19
C GLY A 277 -9.85 9.62 21.42
N GLN A 278 -10.71 8.76 21.96
CA GLN A 278 -10.42 7.36 22.23
C GLN A 278 -10.60 6.51 20.96
N PRO A 279 -9.88 5.38 20.81
CA PRO A 279 -10.15 4.46 19.72
C PRO A 279 -11.56 3.88 19.88
N SER A 280 -12.29 3.74 18.77
CA SER A 280 -13.71 3.36 18.76
C SER A 280 -13.98 1.96 18.20
N LEU A 281 -13.02 1.42 17.45
CA LEU A 281 -13.16 0.14 16.78
C LEU A 281 -11.84 -0.63 16.84
N LEU A 282 -11.93 -1.89 17.21
CA LEU A 282 -10.91 -2.88 16.96
C LEU A 282 -11.43 -3.84 15.89
N ARG A 283 -10.59 -4.21 14.93
CA ARG A 283 -10.90 -5.26 13.95
C ARG A 283 -9.90 -6.39 14.06
N ARG A 284 -10.41 -7.61 14.18
CA ARG A 284 -9.61 -8.83 14.39
C ARG A 284 -9.56 -9.67 13.13
N PRO A 285 -8.37 -10.11 12.66
CA PRO A 285 -8.28 -11.15 11.64
C PRO A 285 -8.96 -12.44 12.10
N ARG A 286 -9.80 -13.03 11.25
CA ARG A 286 -10.52 -14.27 11.55
C ARG A 286 -9.55 -15.44 11.68
N SER A 287 -9.85 -16.36 12.59
CA SER A 287 -9.00 -17.52 12.88
C SER A 287 -8.59 -18.30 11.62
N GLY A 288 -7.29 -18.42 11.38
CA GLY A 288 -6.71 -19.09 10.20
C GLY A 288 -6.16 -18.12 9.14
N GLU A 289 -6.47 -16.83 9.25
CA GLU A 289 -6.00 -15.77 8.36
C GLU A 289 -5.12 -14.79 9.16
N GLY A 290 -3.80 -15.04 9.21
CA GLY A 290 -2.81 -14.08 9.73
C GLY A 290 -2.39 -14.17 11.20
N ALA A 291 -2.63 -15.29 11.90
CA ALA A 291 -2.11 -15.55 13.25
C ALA A 291 -0.69 -16.18 13.23
#